data_AF-K9XWK5-F1
#
_entry.id   AF-K9XWK5-F1
#
_cell.length_a   1.000
_cell.length_b   1.000
_cell.length_c   1.000
_cell.angle_alpha   90.00
_cell.angle_beta   90.00
_cell.angle_gamma   90.00
#
_symmetry.space_group_name_H-M   'P 1'
#
loop_
_entity.id
_entity.type
_entity.pdbx_description
1 polymer ?
#
loop_
_entity_poly.entity_id
_entity_poly.type
_entity_poly.pdbx_seq_one_letter_code
_entity_poly.pdbx_strand_id
1 'polypeptide(L)'
;MPIFRYKAIRVRQTDSGDWLVLFAASAVEIDIWSGVPQKKTIGTQETTGFQREENRKRIKEISSFYQNEQNIIQNPLLCALRKLDSEKIKFEPNNNQDNDDAFIQHGYLTITTEQLEELSLLELLKKVKVDLECRLPELAQRKPSDNLIQQLKQRAEIGSFSEEFEDEMNEEQDVEISDTDENMEISLTDESHILDFWEEIAAYVTVLEEIKDNFDDDNFLNYSKKSLISFLHPIVVVDGQHRLRAAVKSAKEIVKKEDKYKEKIEEILFNQDIDPNEVQQQIETEAARKLPVSLLMNNDPAEQVFQFVVVNQKATPIKPALLGTIISTSLSNEELERVSDRLENAGIKLEESRAVTFLARYPDSPFYGLVERGLNSDQKDNLKWNVLASIVKIFRDLKGGKLFHESVDYADKWKRTCLDSSNLVQEWQAQEFNNAYEYWRALDGCWREVFISFWTIIRDQLADRDNDEAWHYWGNPKQSNIFNKTSLTILAADFFQYLCERRVGIDEVSQIQHHVDQWLEGVNRDYFNRDWNLHGVKKDVPGIRKQWSKLWVEYRKDPKQLPRSNQYRVPLN
;
A
#
# COMPACT_ATOMS: atom_id res chain seq x y z
N MET A 1 23.92 14.47 21.73
CA MET A 1 23.97 13.99 20.33
C MET A 1 25.04 12.91 20.19
N PRO A 2 24.63 11.64 20.00
CA PRO A 2 25.53 10.53 19.73
C PRO A 2 26.25 10.69 18.38
N ILE A 3 27.55 10.36 18.34
CA ILE A 3 28.37 10.35 17.13
C ILE A 3 28.99 8.96 16.96
N PHE A 4 28.70 8.32 15.84
CA PHE A 4 29.22 7.00 15.47
C PHE A 4 30.21 7.13 14.33
N ARG A 5 31.35 6.45 14.41
CA ARG A 5 32.41 6.50 13.39
C ARG A 5 32.86 5.10 12.97
N TYR A 6 32.72 4.79 11.69
CA TYR A 6 32.99 3.48 11.13
C TYR A 6 34.07 3.54 10.06
N LYS A 7 34.93 2.53 10.01
CA LYS A 7 35.78 2.30 8.83
C LYS A 7 34.90 1.83 7.69
N ALA A 8 35.05 2.45 6.52
CA ALA A 8 34.17 2.23 5.40
C ALA A 8 34.90 2.27 4.06
N ILE A 9 34.30 1.64 3.06
CA ILE A 9 34.68 1.74 1.66
C ILE A 9 33.48 2.32 0.93
N ARG A 10 33.66 3.40 0.16
CA ARG A 10 32.63 3.87 -0.75
C ARG A 10 32.95 3.44 -2.17
N VAL A 11 31.93 2.97 -2.88
CA VAL A 11 32.03 2.49 -4.26
C VAL A 11 30.97 3.17 -5.11
N ARG A 12 31.30 3.43 -6.37
CA ARG A 12 30.38 3.93 -7.39
C ARG A 12 30.37 2.96 -8.55
N GLN A 13 29.21 2.68 -9.14
CA GLN A 13 29.10 1.70 -10.23
C GLN A 13 29.25 2.34 -11.62
N THR A 14 28.90 3.61 -11.75
CA THR A 14 28.96 4.38 -13.00
C THR A 14 29.31 5.82 -12.69
N ASP A 15 29.71 6.60 -13.70
CA ASP A 15 30.01 8.03 -13.57
C ASP A 15 28.80 8.89 -13.18
N SER A 16 27.59 8.35 -13.30
CA SER A 16 26.32 9.02 -12.95
C SER A 16 25.63 8.44 -11.72
N GLY A 17 26.00 7.24 -11.26
CA GLY A 17 25.34 6.56 -10.14
C GLY A 17 25.65 7.22 -8.79
N ASP A 18 24.96 6.85 -7.72
CA ASP A 18 25.29 7.37 -6.39
C ASP A 18 26.41 6.56 -5.73
N TRP A 19 27.02 7.17 -4.71
CA TRP A 19 27.99 6.47 -3.87
C TRP A 19 27.29 5.46 -2.96
N LEU A 20 27.83 4.25 -2.91
CA LEU A 20 27.43 3.20 -1.98
C LEU A 20 28.53 3.01 -0.94
N VAL A 21 28.21 3.19 0.34
CA VAL A 21 29.14 3.04 1.46
C VAL A 21 28.95 1.67 2.12
N LEU A 22 30.00 0.87 2.14
CA LEU A 22 30.06 -0.45 2.75
C LEU A 22 30.84 -0.38 4.06
N PHE A 23 30.21 -0.80 5.16
CA PHE A 23 30.83 -0.82 6.49
C PHE A 23 30.20 -1.89 7.39
N ALA A 24 30.74 -2.07 8.59
CA ALA A 24 30.15 -2.94 9.60
C ALA A 24 29.91 -2.15 10.90
N ALA A 25 28.73 -2.31 11.49
CA ALA A 25 28.33 -1.63 12.72
C ALA A 25 27.63 -2.60 13.67
N SER A 26 27.66 -2.30 14.97
CA SER A 26 26.94 -3.12 15.96
C SER A 26 25.44 -3.08 15.69
N ALA A 27 24.74 -4.21 15.80
CA ALA A 27 23.30 -4.25 15.60
C ALA A 27 22.53 -3.28 16.52
N VAL A 28 23.04 -3.05 17.73
CA VAL A 28 22.45 -2.09 18.69
C VAL A 28 22.66 -0.66 18.20
N GLU A 29 23.85 -0.31 17.72
CA GLU A 29 24.10 1.02 17.14
C GLU A 29 23.22 1.26 15.92
N ILE A 30 23.09 0.27 15.03
CA ILE A 30 22.22 0.37 13.85
C ILE A 30 20.77 0.64 14.27
N ASP A 31 20.26 -0.02 15.32
CA ASP A 31 18.90 0.21 15.84
C ASP A 31 18.71 1.63 16.42
N ILE A 32 19.81 2.30 16.85
CA ILE A 32 19.78 3.68 17.36
C ILE A 32 19.74 4.72 16.24
N TRP A 33 20.52 4.53 15.18
CA TRP A 33 20.62 5.54 14.12
C TRP A 33 19.74 5.29 12.89
N SER A 34 19.12 4.10 12.79
CA SER A 34 18.30 3.73 11.63
C SER A 34 16.81 3.61 11.95
N GLY A 35 16.00 4.09 11.02
CA GLY A 35 14.55 3.94 11.04
C GLY A 35 14.10 2.77 10.18
N VAL A 36 13.06 2.07 10.64
CA VAL A 36 12.31 1.09 9.84
C VAL A 36 10.88 1.62 9.67
N PRO A 37 10.61 2.47 8.67
CA PRO A 37 9.29 3.03 8.45
C PRO A 37 8.33 1.94 7.99
N GLN A 38 7.58 1.39 8.94
CA GLN A 38 6.65 0.30 8.70
C GLN A 38 5.35 0.83 8.10
N LYS A 39 4.83 0.05 7.17
CA LYS A 39 3.44 0.18 6.73
C LYS A 39 2.53 -0.32 7.85
N LYS A 40 1.75 0.59 8.42
CA LYS A 40 0.73 0.29 9.42
C LYS A 40 -0.58 0.91 8.97
N THR A 41 -1.68 0.23 9.25
CA THR A 41 -3.00 0.85 9.22
C THR A 41 -3.20 1.56 10.55
N ILE A 42 -3.42 2.87 10.50
CA ILE A 42 -3.69 3.72 11.67
C ILE A 42 -5.12 4.24 11.46
N GLY A 43 -6.06 3.76 12.28
CA GLY A 43 -7.49 4.05 12.06
C GLY A 43 -7.99 3.51 10.72
N THR A 44 -8.50 4.41 9.86
CA THR A 44 -8.96 4.12 8.48
C THR A 44 -7.88 4.33 7.43
N GLN A 45 -6.74 4.95 7.77
CA GLN A 45 -5.70 5.37 6.83
C GLN A 45 -4.43 4.50 6.97
N GLU A 46 -3.59 4.51 5.93
CA GLU A 46 -2.33 3.76 5.89
C GLU A 46 -1.13 4.72 5.95
N THR A 47 -0.11 4.38 6.74
CA THR A 47 1.11 5.18 6.80
C THR A 47 1.92 5.11 5.50
N THR A 48 2.72 6.15 5.24
CA THR A 48 3.64 6.24 4.09
C THR A 48 4.81 5.25 4.13
N GLY A 49 4.94 4.45 5.19
CA GLY A 49 5.99 3.45 5.32
C GLY A 49 5.89 2.34 4.28
N PHE A 50 7.04 1.85 3.80
CA PHE A 50 7.12 0.81 2.77
C PHE A 50 7.57 -0.56 3.32
N GLN A 51 7.97 -0.64 4.58
CA GLN A 51 8.41 -1.89 5.20
C GLN A 51 7.24 -2.75 5.69
N ARG A 52 7.38 -4.08 5.56
CA ARG A 52 6.38 -5.05 6.05
C ARG A 52 6.26 -5.03 7.58
N GLU A 53 5.10 -5.43 8.09
CA GLU A 53 4.94 -5.77 9.50
C GLU A 53 5.90 -6.88 9.95
N GLU A 54 6.15 -6.92 11.25
CA GLU A 54 7.05 -7.88 11.88
C GLU A 54 6.50 -9.31 11.83
N ASN A 55 7.30 -10.24 11.32
CA ASN A 55 7.04 -11.65 11.51
C ASN A 55 7.80 -12.13 12.77
N ARG A 56 7.10 -12.21 13.90
CA ARG A 56 7.66 -12.64 15.19
C ARG A 56 8.33 -14.03 15.13
N LYS A 57 7.76 -14.95 14.33
CA LYS A 57 8.33 -16.30 14.13
C LYS A 57 9.69 -16.21 13.43
N ARG A 58 9.76 -15.44 12.33
CA ARG A 58 11.01 -15.22 11.58
C ARG A 58 12.08 -14.56 12.44
N ILE A 59 11.72 -13.57 13.25
CA ILE A 59 12.67 -12.92 14.18
C ILE A 59 13.21 -13.95 15.19
N LYS A 60 12.36 -14.81 15.74
CA LYS A 60 12.79 -15.86 16.68
C LYS A 60 13.75 -16.86 16.03
N GLU A 61 13.45 -17.32 14.82
CA GLU A 61 14.31 -18.26 14.07
C GLU A 61 15.68 -17.66 13.79
N ILE A 62 15.74 -16.41 13.29
CA ILE A 62 17.01 -15.72 13.01
C ILE A 62 17.77 -15.42 14.33
N SER A 63 17.06 -15.05 15.40
CA SER A 63 17.68 -14.80 16.71
C SER A 63 18.34 -16.07 17.24
N SER A 64 17.69 -17.24 17.12
CA SER A 64 18.29 -18.53 17.47
C SER A 64 19.49 -18.86 16.58
N PHE A 65 19.44 -18.54 15.29
CA PHE A 65 20.59 -18.68 14.39
C PHE A 65 21.78 -17.84 14.88
N TYR A 66 21.56 -16.62 15.34
CA TYR A 66 22.61 -15.73 15.86
C TYR A 66 23.19 -16.11 17.22
N GLN A 67 22.56 -17.03 17.97
CA GLN A 67 23.14 -17.51 19.24
C GLN A 67 24.41 -18.34 19.05
N ASN A 68 24.66 -18.91 17.86
CA ASN A 68 25.93 -19.59 17.56
C ASN A 68 26.90 -18.62 16.87
N GLU A 69 27.99 -18.26 17.52
CA GLU A 69 28.99 -17.29 17.01
C GLU A 69 29.55 -17.64 15.62
N GLN A 70 29.64 -18.93 15.25
CA GLN A 70 30.13 -19.37 13.94
C GLN A 70 29.15 -19.11 12.79
N ASN A 71 27.88 -18.88 13.09
CA ASN A 71 26.87 -18.58 12.09
C ASN A 71 27.05 -17.16 11.55
N ILE A 72 27.25 -17.02 10.24
CA ILE A 72 27.48 -15.74 9.56
C ILE A 72 26.42 -15.54 8.47
N ILE A 73 25.77 -14.37 8.45
CA ILE A 73 24.92 -13.94 7.34
C ILE A 73 25.76 -13.05 6.43
N GLN A 74 25.86 -13.42 5.15
CA GLN A 74 26.65 -12.68 4.17
C GLN A 74 25.90 -11.46 3.60
N ASN A 75 24.57 -11.49 3.60
CA ASN A 75 23.77 -10.43 2.99
C ASN A 75 23.78 -9.17 3.88
N PRO A 76 24.20 -8.01 3.35
CA PRO A 76 24.18 -6.77 4.10
C PRO A 76 22.76 -6.31 4.44
N LEU A 77 22.66 -5.44 5.45
CA LEU A 77 21.52 -4.56 5.59
C LEU A 77 21.61 -3.50 4.51
N LEU A 78 20.54 -3.33 3.74
CA LEU A 78 20.47 -2.27 2.75
C LEU A 78 19.87 -1.05 3.41
N CYS A 79 20.57 0.06 3.34
CA CYS A 79 20.19 1.32 3.96
C CYS A 79 20.27 2.46 2.94
N ALA A 80 19.54 3.54 3.19
CA ALA A 80 19.60 4.76 2.39
C ALA A 80 19.47 5.99 3.30
N LEU A 81 19.99 7.13 2.85
CA LEU A 81 19.83 8.39 3.59
C LEU A 81 18.36 8.81 3.54
N ARG A 82 17.87 9.42 4.62
CA ARG A 82 16.54 10.06 4.62
C ARG A 82 16.61 11.52 4.18
N LYS A 83 17.62 12.24 4.65
CA LYS A 83 17.91 13.63 4.28
C LYS A 83 19.38 13.76 3.91
N LEU A 84 19.67 14.60 2.91
CA LEU A 84 21.03 15.02 2.60
C LEU A 84 21.44 16.08 3.63
N ASP A 85 21.73 15.63 4.83
CA ASP A 85 22.32 16.47 5.87
C ASP A 85 23.79 16.06 6.00
N SER A 86 24.65 16.82 5.31
CA SER A 86 26.10 16.59 5.30
C SER A 86 26.75 16.78 6.67
N GLU A 87 26.06 17.41 7.62
CA GLU A 87 26.51 17.54 9.00
C GLU A 87 26.18 16.28 9.82
N LYS A 88 25.06 15.61 9.49
CA LYS A 88 24.64 14.36 10.15
C LYS A 88 25.33 13.12 9.59
N ILE A 89 25.48 13.00 8.28
CA ILE A 89 26.07 11.80 7.67
C ILE A 89 27.13 12.21 6.67
N LYS A 90 28.38 11.83 6.97
CA LYS A 90 29.55 12.25 6.19
C LYS A 90 30.52 11.11 5.98
N PHE A 91 30.94 10.92 4.74
CA PHE A 91 32.08 10.06 4.40
C PHE A 91 33.33 10.91 4.21
N GLU A 92 34.39 10.59 4.93
CA GLU A 92 35.69 11.25 4.86
C GLU A 92 36.71 10.28 4.26
N PRO A 93 37.19 10.52 3.03
CA PRO A 93 38.24 9.69 2.44
C PRO A 93 39.55 9.84 3.23
N ASN A 94 40.31 8.76 3.35
CA ASN A 94 41.67 8.79 3.89
C ASN A 94 42.60 9.67 3.02
N ASN A 95 43.58 10.34 3.64
CA ASN A 95 44.53 11.21 2.92
C ASN A 95 45.66 10.46 2.18
N ASN A 96 45.51 9.16 1.90
CA ASN A 96 46.53 8.37 1.21
C ASN A 96 46.38 8.53 -0.31
N GLN A 97 47.51 8.52 -1.04
CA GLN A 97 47.58 8.73 -2.50
C GLN A 97 46.75 7.73 -3.34
N ASP A 98 46.29 6.61 -2.76
CA ASP A 98 45.42 5.61 -3.42
C ASP A 98 43.92 6.01 -3.46
N ASN A 99 43.52 7.16 -2.91
CA ASN A 99 42.11 7.60 -2.87
C ASN A 99 41.66 8.45 -4.07
N ASP A 100 42.50 8.60 -5.10
CA ASP A 100 42.15 9.26 -6.36
C ASP A 100 41.36 8.36 -7.34
N ASP A 101 41.03 7.12 -6.95
CA ASP A 101 40.14 6.28 -7.76
C ASP A 101 38.71 6.86 -7.74
N ALA A 102 38.22 7.17 -8.95
CA ALA A 102 36.91 7.79 -9.18
C ALA A 102 35.72 6.88 -8.82
N PHE A 103 35.96 5.57 -8.66
CA PHE A 103 34.95 4.56 -8.41
C PHE A 103 35.09 3.90 -7.04
N ILE A 104 36.25 3.91 -6.38
CA ILE A 104 36.47 3.23 -5.09
C ILE A 104 37.31 4.11 -4.16
N GLN A 105 36.84 4.34 -2.93
CA GLN A 105 37.59 5.10 -1.94
C GLN A 105 37.47 4.52 -0.53
N HIS A 106 38.57 4.57 0.20
CA HIS A 106 38.66 4.12 1.58
C HIS A 106 38.59 5.30 2.55
N GLY A 107 37.86 5.15 3.65
CA GLY A 107 37.69 6.25 4.58
C GLY A 107 36.91 5.92 5.84
N TYR A 108 36.34 6.95 6.43
CA TYR A 108 35.50 6.86 7.62
C TYR A 108 34.11 7.42 7.32
N LEU A 109 33.09 6.67 7.72
CA LEU A 109 31.72 7.16 7.76
C LEU A 109 31.42 7.65 9.17
N THR A 110 30.95 8.88 9.29
CA THR A 110 30.47 9.48 10.54
C THR A 110 28.97 9.65 10.46
N ILE A 111 28.25 9.20 11.49
CA ILE A 111 26.80 9.29 11.64
C ILE A 111 26.52 10.01 12.97
N THR A 112 25.84 11.14 12.90
CA THR A 112 25.41 11.92 14.06
C THR A 112 23.90 11.83 14.19
N THR A 113 23.41 11.53 15.39
CA THR A 113 21.98 11.43 15.67
C THR A 113 21.51 12.48 16.68
N GLU A 114 20.26 12.90 16.53
CA GLU A 114 19.53 13.64 17.56
C GLU A 114 19.06 12.64 18.64
N GLN A 115 18.94 13.08 19.89
CA GLN A 115 18.30 12.31 20.97
C GLN A 115 16.79 12.43 20.81
N LEU A 116 16.23 11.68 19.87
CA LEU A 116 14.80 11.74 19.54
C LEU A 116 13.94 11.13 20.66
N GLU A 117 14.51 10.26 21.47
CA GLU A 117 13.88 9.61 22.62
C GLU A 117 13.56 10.59 23.75
N GLU A 118 14.29 11.70 23.84
CA GLU A 118 14.09 12.75 24.84
C GLU A 118 12.96 13.72 24.46
N LEU A 119 12.47 13.65 23.22
CA LEU A 119 11.40 14.52 22.73
C LEU A 119 10.02 14.00 23.13
N SER A 120 9.10 14.93 23.39
CA SER A 120 7.69 14.63 23.59
C SER A 120 7.03 14.10 22.31
N LEU A 121 5.90 13.39 22.45
CA LEU A 121 5.16 12.88 21.30
C LEU A 121 4.73 14.01 20.35
N LEU A 122 4.33 15.16 20.93
CA LEU A 122 3.94 16.35 20.18
C LEU A 122 5.11 16.92 19.35
N GLU A 123 6.31 17.00 19.93
CA GLU A 123 7.50 17.48 19.21
C GLU A 123 7.90 16.54 18.07
N LEU A 124 7.77 15.23 18.27
CA LEU A 124 8.00 14.23 17.23
C LEU A 124 6.98 14.37 16.09
N LEU A 125 5.69 14.51 16.40
CA LEU A 125 4.64 14.75 15.40
C LEU A 125 4.90 16.03 14.59
N LYS A 126 5.29 17.13 15.25
CA LYS A 126 5.66 18.38 14.58
C LYS A 126 6.85 18.20 13.64
N LYS A 127 7.89 17.47 14.07
CA LYS A 127 9.04 17.16 13.21
C LYS A 127 8.64 16.32 11.99
N VAL A 128 7.75 15.33 12.15
CA VAL A 128 7.22 14.53 11.02
C VAL A 128 6.38 15.39 10.08
N LYS A 129 5.52 16.27 10.62
CA LYS A 129 4.74 17.23 9.83
C LYS A 129 5.65 18.08 8.93
N VAL A 130 6.68 18.68 9.51
CA VAL A 130 7.68 19.49 8.78
C VAL A 130 8.43 18.65 7.74
N ASP A 131 8.73 17.38 8.04
CA ASP A 131 9.35 16.45 7.07
C ASP A 131 8.49 16.28 5.81
N LEU A 132 7.18 16.10 5.99
CA LEU A 132 6.21 15.95 4.91
C LEU A 132 6.02 17.26 4.13
N GLU A 133 5.96 18.40 4.81
CA GLU A 133 5.84 19.73 4.19
C GLU A 133 7.08 20.10 3.37
N CYS A 134 8.28 19.72 3.81
CA CYS A 134 9.49 19.88 3.00
C CYS A 134 9.47 19.00 1.74
N ARG A 135 8.82 17.84 1.81
CA ARG A 135 8.71 16.91 0.68
C ARG A 135 7.67 17.37 -0.34
N LEU A 136 6.56 17.94 0.13
CA LEU A 136 5.50 18.55 -0.69
C LEU A 136 5.19 19.96 -0.16
N PRO A 137 5.85 21.01 -0.71
CA PRO A 137 5.74 22.38 -0.21
C PRO A 137 4.32 22.94 -0.15
N GLU A 138 3.42 22.45 -1.01
CA GLU A 138 2.01 22.84 -1.04
C GLU A 138 1.26 22.52 0.25
N LEU A 139 1.71 21.53 1.03
CA LEU A 139 1.09 21.14 2.28
C LEU A 139 1.26 22.21 3.38
N ALA A 140 2.35 22.98 3.35
CA ALA A 140 2.66 23.95 4.40
C ALA A 140 1.61 25.07 4.57
N GLN A 141 0.82 25.33 3.52
CA GLN A 141 -0.23 26.36 3.52
C GLN A 141 -1.63 25.78 3.83
N ARG A 142 -1.78 24.45 3.85
CA ARG A 142 -3.06 23.80 4.10
C ARG A 142 -3.36 23.72 5.59
N LYS A 143 -4.64 23.54 5.93
CA LYS A 143 -5.10 23.22 7.27
C LYS A 143 -5.75 21.83 7.28
N PRO A 144 -5.61 21.05 8.36
CA PRO A 144 -6.33 19.79 8.51
C PRO A 144 -7.84 20.03 8.58
N SER A 145 -8.67 19.06 8.16
CA SER A 145 -10.12 19.21 8.21
C SER A 145 -10.66 19.24 9.63
N ASP A 146 -11.62 20.13 9.87
CA ASP A 146 -12.27 20.27 11.18
C ASP A 146 -13.03 18.99 11.60
N ASN A 147 -13.58 18.27 10.63
CA ASN A 147 -14.26 16.99 10.86
C ASN A 147 -13.29 15.94 11.46
N LEU A 148 -12.10 15.80 10.89
CA LEU A 148 -11.10 14.85 11.39
C LEU A 148 -10.63 15.23 12.81
N ILE A 149 -10.43 16.53 13.07
CA ILE A 149 -10.10 17.03 14.42
C ILE A 149 -11.20 16.66 15.41
N GLN A 150 -12.47 16.91 15.09
CA GLN A 150 -13.60 16.57 15.96
C GLN A 150 -13.69 15.07 16.24
N GLN A 151 -13.51 14.22 15.21
CA GLN A 151 -13.48 12.77 15.39
C GLN A 151 -12.35 12.32 16.33
N LEU A 152 -11.16 12.92 16.21
CA LEU A 152 -10.04 12.61 17.10
C LEU A 152 -10.29 13.05 18.54
N LYS A 153 -10.87 14.24 18.74
CA LYS A 153 -11.28 14.74 20.07
C LYS A 153 -12.29 13.81 20.74
N GLN A 154 -13.31 13.39 20.00
CA GLN A 154 -14.32 12.43 20.48
C GLN A 154 -13.67 11.10 20.89
N ARG A 155 -12.77 10.55 20.07
CA ARG A 155 -12.07 9.30 20.37
C ARG A 155 -11.12 9.40 21.57
N ALA A 156 -10.56 10.58 21.79
CA ALA A 156 -9.65 10.85 22.90
C ALA A 156 -10.39 11.25 24.19
N GLU A 157 -11.73 11.29 24.17
CA GLU A 157 -12.57 11.76 25.28
C GLU A 157 -12.19 13.18 25.76
N ILE A 158 -11.64 13.99 24.85
CA ILE A 158 -11.21 15.37 25.14
C ILE A 158 -12.44 16.27 25.01
N GLY A 159 -13.10 16.46 26.16
CA GLY A 159 -14.21 17.38 26.32
C GLY A 159 -15.58 16.71 26.40
N SER A 160 -16.20 16.79 27.58
CA SER A 160 -17.66 16.79 27.72
C SER A 160 -18.03 18.00 28.56
N PHE A 161 -18.76 18.96 27.97
CA PHE A 161 -19.72 19.94 28.52
C PHE A 161 -19.64 21.32 27.84
N SER A 162 -20.80 21.78 27.33
CA SER A 162 -21.16 22.98 26.56
C SER A 162 -20.90 22.86 25.05
N GLU A 163 -21.89 22.81 24.15
CA GLU A 163 -23.24 23.40 24.17
C GLU A 163 -24.37 22.37 24.00
N GLU A 164 -25.56 22.77 24.45
CA GLU A 164 -26.81 22.02 24.58
C GLU A 164 -27.22 21.28 23.29
N PHE A 165 -27.27 19.94 23.35
CA PHE A 165 -28.27 19.19 22.60
C PHE A 165 -29.36 18.82 23.60
N GLU A 166 -30.42 19.63 23.62
CA GLU A 166 -31.69 19.24 24.22
C GLU A 166 -32.18 17.94 23.57
N ASP A 167 -32.71 17.09 24.44
CA ASP A 167 -33.38 15.84 24.13
C ASP A 167 -34.34 15.97 22.95
N GLU A 168 -34.18 15.12 21.94
CA GLU A 168 -35.31 14.47 21.28
C GLU A 168 -34.84 13.19 20.57
N MET A 169 -34.85 12.09 21.32
CA MET A 169 -35.01 10.77 20.72
C MET A 169 -36.46 10.60 20.26
N ASN A 170 -36.60 10.21 18.98
CA ASN A 170 -37.78 9.75 18.23
C ASN A 170 -38.47 10.81 17.37
N GLU A 171 -38.23 10.75 16.07
CA GLU A 171 -39.15 10.12 15.12
C GLU A 171 -38.45 9.89 13.78
N GLU A 172 -38.63 8.68 13.23
CA GLU A 172 -38.31 8.36 11.85
C GLU A 172 -39.10 9.29 10.92
N GLN A 173 -38.39 10.09 10.11
CA GLN A 173 -38.99 10.68 8.92
C GLN A 173 -37.92 10.98 7.88
N ASP A 174 -38.11 10.36 6.72
CA ASP A 174 -37.39 10.57 5.47
C ASP A 174 -37.18 12.06 5.20
N VAL A 175 -35.92 12.47 5.04
CA VAL A 175 -35.59 13.73 4.38
C VAL A 175 -34.73 13.41 3.18
N GLU A 176 -35.35 13.59 2.01
CA GLU A 176 -34.71 13.66 0.70
C GLU A 176 -33.49 14.58 0.77
N ILE A 177 -32.32 14.03 0.45
CA ILE A 177 -31.13 14.85 0.18
C ILE A 177 -31.37 15.53 -1.16
N SER A 178 -31.77 16.80 -1.10
CA SER A 178 -31.77 17.68 -2.26
C SER A 178 -30.33 17.96 -2.69
N ASP A 179 -30.00 17.51 -3.90
CA ASP A 179 -28.81 17.91 -4.65
C ASP A 179 -28.71 19.43 -4.75
N THR A 180 -27.73 20.02 -4.07
CA THR A 180 -27.00 21.21 -4.50
C THR A 180 -25.88 21.48 -3.50
N ASP A 181 -24.63 21.28 -3.93
CA ASP A 181 -23.44 22.08 -3.59
C ASP A 181 -22.28 21.51 -4.42
N GLU A 182 -22.11 22.03 -5.64
CA GLU A 182 -21.05 22.99 -5.97
C GLU A 182 -19.63 22.41 -5.82
N ASN A 183 -19.16 21.78 -6.91
CA ASN A 183 -17.79 21.79 -7.44
C ASN A 183 -16.68 22.15 -6.44
N MET A 184 -16.26 21.17 -5.64
CA MET A 184 -14.86 21.05 -5.30
C MET A 184 -14.27 20.04 -6.28
N GLU A 185 -13.65 20.57 -7.33
CA GLU A 185 -12.81 19.83 -8.27
C GLU A 185 -11.64 19.25 -7.46
N ILE A 186 -11.88 18.08 -6.84
CA ILE A 186 -10.85 17.30 -6.19
C ILE A 186 -9.90 16.90 -7.33
N SER A 187 -8.73 17.51 -7.37
CA SER A 187 -7.65 17.06 -8.24
C SER A 187 -7.25 15.64 -7.79
N LEU A 188 -7.85 14.64 -8.44
CA LEU A 188 -7.78 13.21 -8.14
C LEU A 188 -6.45 12.60 -8.62
N THR A 189 -5.34 13.10 -8.11
CA THR A 189 -3.99 12.57 -8.36
C THR A 189 -3.55 11.67 -7.19
N ASP A 190 -2.69 10.67 -7.44
CA ASP A 190 -2.19 9.74 -6.40
C ASP A 190 -1.39 10.44 -5.26
N GLU A 191 -1.21 11.77 -5.32
CA GLU A 191 -0.72 12.63 -4.23
C GLU A 191 -1.64 12.65 -3.00
N SER A 192 -2.90 12.21 -3.15
CA SER A 192 -3.86 12.12 -2.03
C SER A 192 -3.28 11.38 -0.83
N HIS A 193 -2.39 10.40 -0.99
CA HIS A 193 -1.95 9.57 0.14
C HIS A 193 -0.89 10.18 1.06
N ILE A 194 0.07 10.93 0.50
CA ILE A 194 0.99 11.71 1.33
C ILE A 194 0.20 12.83 2.02
N LEU A 195 -0.80 13.37 1.32
CA LEU A 195 -1.72 14.35 1.86
C LEU A 195 -2.59 13.79 2.99
N ASP A 196 -3.17 12.60 2.84
CA ASP A 196 -3.96 11.91 3.87
C ASP A 196 -3.12 11.75 5.14
N PHE A 197 -1.88 11.25 4.99
CA PHE A 197 -0.96 11.05 6.11
C PHE A 197 -0.55 12.39 6.75
N TRP A 198 -0.30 13.43 5.96
CA TRP A 198 -0.02 14.76 6.48
C TRP A 198 -1.24 15.34 7.22
N GLU A 199 -2.45 15.15 6.69
CA GLU A 199 -3.70 15.64 7.28
C GLU A 199 -3.92 14.99 8.64
N GLU A 200 -3.73 13.68 8.74
CA GLU A 200 -3.79 12.97 10.02
C GLU A 200 -2.75 13.52 11.00
N ILE A 201 -1.47 13.59 10.62
CA ILE A 201 -0.41 14.12 11.51
C ILE A 201 -0.72 15.56 11.95
N ALA A 202 -1.20 16.41 11.04
CA ALA A 202 -1.56 17.79 11.34
C ALA A 202 -2.77 17.89 12.29
N ALA A 203 -3.77 17.03 12.13
CA ALA A 203 -4.91 16.96 13.05
C ALA A 203 -4.47 16.49 14.45
N TYR A 204 -3.61 15.47 14.54
CA TYR A 204 -3.03 15.01 15.81
C TYR A 204 -2.21 16.10 16.52
N VAL A 205 -1.39 16.85 15.78
CA VAL A 205 -0.66 18.00 16.33
C VAL A 205 -1.63 19.00 16.93
N THR A 206 -2.71 19.33 16.21
CA THR A 206 -3.71 20.30 16.67
C THR A 206 -4.40 19.84 17.97
N VAL A 207 -4.85 18.58 18.02
CA VAL A 207 -5.49 18.01 19.22
C VAL A 207 -4.52 17.98 20.40
N LEU A 208 -3.29 17.52 20.20
CA LEU A 208 -2.30 17.45 21.28
C LEU A 208 -1.81 18.82 21.74
N GLU A 209 -1.82 19.85 20.88
CA GLU A 209 -1.55 21.23 21.30
C GLU A 209 -2.60 21.77 22.28
N GLU A 210 -3.85 21.36 22.13
CA GLU A 210 -4.93 21.75 23.05
C GLU A 210 -4.83 21.09 24.42
N ILE A 211 -4.34 19.84 24.48
CA ILE A 211 -4.19 19.08 25.73
C ILE A 211 -2.75 19.00 26.24
N LYS A 212 -1.83 19.78 25.67
CA LYS A 212 -0.39 19.70 25.94
C LYS A 212 -0.03 19.78 27.42
N ASP A 213 -0.80 20.53 28.22
CA ASP A 213 -0.53 20.74 29.63
C ASP A 213 -0.95 19.53 30.49
N ASN A 214 -1.73 18.61 29.93
CA ASN A 214 -2.28 17.42 30.59
C ASN A 214 -1.85 16.10 29.94
N PHE A 215 -0.94 16.13 28.97
CA PHE A 215 -0.51 14.94 28.23
C PHE A 215 1.01 14.81 28.17
N ASP A 216 1.54 13.74 28.78
CA ASP A 216 2.96 13.39 28.79
C ASP A 216 3.19 11.87 28.57
N ASP A 217 2.30 11.23 27.80
CA ASP A 217 2.43 9.81 27.50
C ASP A 217 3.20 9.58 26.19
N ASP A 218 3.81 8.41 26.07
CA ASP A 218 4.52 7.95 24.88
C ASP A 218 3.56 7.49 23.78
N ASN A 219 2.26 7.34 24.09
CA ASN A 219 1.24 6.85 23.17
C ASN A 219 0.00 7.75 23.21
N PHE A 220 -0.51 8.11 22.03
CA PHE A 220 -1.79 8.80 21.88
C PHE A 220 -2.60 8.18 20.75
N LEU A 221 -3.77 7.64 21.09
CA LEU A 221 -4.63 6.86 20.18
C LEU A 221 -3.80 5.79 19.44
N ASN A 222 -3.56 6.01 18.16
CA ASN A 222 -2.90 5.04 17.28
C ASN A 222 -1.39 5.31 17.07
N TYR A 223 -0.85 6.41 17.60
CA TYR A 223 0.56 6.78 17.45
C TYR A 223 1.36 6.53 18.72
N SER A 224 2.59 6.05 18.55
CA SER A 224 3.58 5.96 19.62
C SER A 224 4.86 6.71 19.26
N LYS A 225 5.60 7.17 20.29
CA LYS A 225 6.92 7.81 20.08
C LYS A 225 7.82 6.92 19.23
N LYS A 226 7.90 5.63 19.56
CA LYS A 226 8.71 4.65 18.81
C LYS A 226 8.35 4.60 17.32
N SER A 227 7.08 4.68 16.95
CA SER A 227 6.70 4.70 15.53
C SER A 227 7.16 5.98 14.84
N LEU A 228 7.02 7.15 15.48
CA LEU A 228 7.40 8.43 14.89
C LEU A 228 8.91 8.62 14.79
N ILE A 229 9.66 8.17 15.80
CA ILE A 229 11.13 8.17 15.80
C ILE A 229 11.67 7.41 14.58
N SER A 230 11.02 6.29 14.18
CA SER A 230 11.40 5.55 12.99
C SER A 230 11.27 6.36 11.68
N PHE A 231 10.41 7.39 11.68
CA PHE A 231 10.28 8.35 10.59
C PHE A 231 11.22 9.55 10.71
N LEU A 232 12.03 9.67 11.76
CA LEU A 232 12.90 10.84 11.96
C LEU A 232 14.39 10.48 11.96
N HIS A 233 14.73 9.20 12.10
CA HIS A 233 16.11 8.75 11.96
C HIS A 233 16.73 9.15 10.61
N PRO A 234 18.03 9.49 10.61
CA PRO A 234 18.69 10.04 9.44
C PRO A 234 18.97 8.97 8.35
N ILE A 235 18.93 7.68 8.71
CA ILE A 235 19.08 6.55 7.79
C ILE A 235 17.83 5.69 7.86
N VAL A 236 17.37 5.21 6.71
CA VAL A 236 16.28 4.25 6.60
C VAL A 236 16.82 2.87 6.23
N VAL A 237 16.37 1.83 6.93
CA VAL A 237 16.61 0.45 6.52
C VAL A 237 15.67 0.10 5.38
N VAL A 238 16.24 -0.13 4.20
CA VAL A 238 15.57 -0.53 2.96
C VAL A 238 15.40 -2.05 2.90
N ASP A 239 16.37 -2.85 3.34
CA ASP A 239 16.16 -4.29 3.50
C ASP A 239 16.92 -4.85 4.70
N GLY A 240 16.34 -5.89 5.29
CA GLY A 240 16.95 -6.62 6.40
C GLY A 240 16.41 -6.27 7.77
N GLN A 241 15.25 -5.62 7.89
CA GLN A 241 14.62 -5.31 9.18
C GLN A 241 14.51 -6.51 10.14
N HIS A 242 14.14 -7.70 9.64
CA HIS A 242 14.07 -8.92 10.48
C HIS A 242 15.46 -9.38 10.94
N ARG A 243 16.51 -9.16 10.12
CA ARG A 243 17.90 -9.49 10.45
C ARG A 243 18.43 -8.55 11.54
N LEU A 244 18.18 -7.24 11.41
CA LEU A 244 18.54 -6.24 12.40
C LEU A 244 17.88 -6.54 13.75
N ARG A 245 16.54 -6.64 13.78
CA ARG A 245 15.79 -6.89 15.02
C ARG A 245 16.15 -8.20 15.69
N ALA A 246 16.40 -9.26 14.91
CA ALA A 246 16.86 -10.53 15.44
C ALA A 246 18.26 -10.44 16.07
N ALA A 247 19.16 -9.65 15.49
CA ALA A 247 20.50 -9.45 16.03
C ALA A 247 20.47 -8.65 17.35
N VAL A 248 19.68 -7.57 17.40
CA VAL A 248 19.45 -6.80 18.64
C VAL A 248 18.84 -7.69 19.72
N LYS A 249 17.81 -8.48 19.37
CA LYS A 249 17.19 -9.43 20.30
C LYS A 249 18.20 -10.47 20.82
N SER A 250 19.02 -11.02 19.93
CA SER A 250 20.06 -11.98 20.31
C SER A 250 21.06 -11.36 21.29
N ALA A 251 21.49 -10.12 21.06
CA ALA A 251 22.40 -9.41 21.96
C ALA A 251 21.80 -9.25 23.36
N LYS A 252 20.55 -8.80 23.45
CA LYS A 252 19.79 -8.69 24.71
C LYS A 252 19.67 -10.03 25.44
N GLU A 253 19.45 -11.12 24.70
CA GLU A 253 19.37 -12.47 25.28
C GLU A 253 20.72 -12.98 25.78
N ILE A 254 21.82 -12.70 25.06
CA ILE A 254 23.19 -13.08 25.43
C ILE A 254 23.60 -12.37 26.73
N VAL A 255 23.43 -11.05 26.80
CA VAL A 255 23.74 -10.25 28.00
C VAL A 255 22.96 -10.73 29.22
N LYS A 256 21.69 -11.12 29.05
CA LYS A 256 20.87 -11.66 30.14
C LYS A 256 21.29 -13.06 30.61
N LYS A 257 21.82 -13.89 29.71
CA LYS A 257 22.12 -15.30 29.99
C LYS A 257 23.53 -15.54 30.50
N GLU A 258 24.52 -14.83 29.97
CA GLU A 258 25.92 -15.07 30.30
C GLU A 258 26.36 -14.26 31.50
N ASP A 259 26.83 -14.96 32.55
CA ASP A 259 27.20 -14.32 33.82
C ASP A 259 28.36 -13.32 33.67
N LYS A 260 29.26 -13.54 32.70
CA LYS A 260 30.38 -12.61 32.40
C LYS A 260 29.92 -11.18 32.11
N TYR A 261 28.74 -11.00 31.50
CA TYR A 261 28.21 -9.67 31.21
C TYR A 261 27.50 -9.06 32.41
N LYS A 262 26.88 -9.88 33.27
CA LYS A 262 26.27 -9.41 34.53
C LYS A 262 27.34 -8.88 35.48
N GLU A 263 28.41 -9.65 35.67
CA GLU A 263 29.56 -9.25 36.49
C GLU A 263 30.16 -7.93 35.98
N LYS A 264 30.27 -7.77 34.66
CA LYS A 264 30.76 -6.54 34.03
C LYS A 264 29.82 -5.34 34.22
N ILE A 265 28.50 -5.55 34.15
CA ILE A 265 27.50 -4.51 34.44
C ILE A 265 27.63 -4.07 35.90
N GLU A 266 27.68 -5.02 36.84
CA GLU A 266 27.86 -4.72 38.27
C GLU A 266 29.15 -3.94 38.51
N GLU A 267 30.27 -4.38 37.94
CA GLU A 267 31.56 -3.70 38.07
C GLU A 267 31.53 -2.25 37.57
N ILE A 268 30.90 -1.98 36.42
CA ILE A 268 30.79 -0.62 35.88
C ILE A 268 29.90 0.25 36.77
N LEU A 269 28.76 -0.28 37.23
CA LEU A 269 27.84 0.44 38.12
C LEU A 269 28.46 0.76 39.49
N PHE A 270 29.33 -0.10 40.01
CA PHE A 270 30.03 0.15 41.28
C PHE A 270 31.17 1.17 41.16
N ASN A 271 31.81 1.26 39.99
CA ASN A 271 33.02 2.05 39.79
C ASN A 271 32.80 3.37 39.05
N GLN A 272 31.64 3.57 38.41
CA GLN A 272 31.35 4.75 37.59
C GLN A 272 29.94 5.27 37.89
N ASP A 273 29.79 6.59 37.99
CA ASP A 273 28.49 7.26 38.15
C ASP A 273 27.83 7.43 36.78
N ILE A 274 27.44 6.30 36.16
CA ILE A 274 26.81 6.23 34.84
C ILE A 274 25.40 5.67 35.02
N ASP A 275 24.46 6.18 34.22
CA ASP A 275 23.07 5.71 34.24
C ASP A 275 23.00 4.20 33.92
N PRO A 276 22.21 3.40 34.68
CA PRO A 276 22.11 1.97 34.45
C PRO A 276 21.67 1.57 33.03
N ASN A 277 20.87 2.38 32.36
CA ASN A 277 20.45 2.12 30.98
C ASN A 277 21.60 2.35 30.00
N GLU A 278 22.44 3.36 30.24
CA GLU A 278 23.64 3.61 29.44
C GLU A 278 24.65 2.45 29.58
N VAL A 279 24.86 1.95 30.80
CA VAL A 279 25.72 0.78 31.04
C VAL A 279 25.15 -0.46 30.34
N GLN A 280 23.85 -0.72 30.48
CA GLN A 280 23.18 -1.84 29.82
C GLN A 280 23.34 -1.74 28.29
N GLN A 281 23.12 -0.56 27.71
CA GLN A 281 23.23 -0.33 26.28
C GLN A 281 24.67 -0.48 25.76
N GLN A 282 25.66 -0.03 26.52
CA GLN A 282 27.07 -0.21 26.19
C GLN A 282 27.44 -1.70 26.13
N ILE A 283 27.01 -2.49 27.11
CA ILE A 283 27.28 -3.93 27.17
C ILE A 283 26.50 -4.69 26.09
N GLU A 284 25.24 -4.32 25.83
CA GLU A 284 24.48 -4.86 24.69
C GLU A 284 25.16 -4.55 23.35
N THR A 285 25.75 -3.35 23.20
CA THR A 285 26.48 -2.94 22.00
C THR A 285 27.74 -3.77 21.78
N GLU A 286 28.47 -4.09 22.85
CA GLU A 286 29.66 -4.94 22.82
C GLU A 286 29.32 -6.40 22.50
N ALA A 287 28.26 -6.95 23.11
CA ALA A 287 27.81 -8.32 22.87
C ALA A 287 27.12 -8.50 21.51
N ALA A 288 26.65 -7.41 20.91
CA ALA A 288 25.92 -7.45 19.66
C ALA A 288 26.82 -7.78 18.46
N ARG A 289 26.21 -8.49 17.50
CA ARG A 289 26.87 -8.80 16.24
C ARG A 289 27.13 -7.53 15.44
N LYS A 290 28.31 -7.49 14.81
CA LYS A 290 28.61 -6.49 13.78
C LYS A 290 27.99 -6.94 12.47
N LEU A 291 26.97 -6.22 12.01
CA LEU A 291 26.27 -6.53 10.77
C LEU A 291 26.89 -5.75 9.61
N PRO A 292 27.09 -6.38 8.43
CA PRO A 292 27.47 -5.65 7.23
C PRO A 292 26.34 -4.72 6.79
N VAL A 293 26.66 -3.48 6.45
CA VAL A 293 25.74 -2.44 6.01
C VAL A 293 26.18 -1.95 4.63
N SER A 294 25.20 -1.79 3.75
CA SER A 294 25.32 -1.21 2.42
C SER A 294 24.43 0.03 2.38
N LEU A 295 25.03 1.20 2.60
CA LEU A 295 24.36 2.49 2.68
C LEU A 295 24.44 3.23 1.34
N LEU A 296 23.30 3.44 0.69
CA LEU A 296 23.19 4.31 -0.48
C LEU A 296 23.22 5.77 -0.04
N MET A 297 24.19 6.54 -0.53
CA MET A 297 24.35 7.98 -0.25
C MET A 297 23.44 8.83 -1.12
N ASN A 298 22.16 8.44 -1.20
CA ASN A 298 21.10 9.16 -1.89
C ASN A 298 19.93 9.31 -0.91
N ASN A 299 19.34 10.50 -0.85
CA ASN A 299 18.21 10.83 0.02
C ASN A 299 16.87 10.89 -0.70
N ASP A 300 16.83 10.63 -2.01
CA ASP A 300 15.62 10.63 -2.81
C ASP A 300 14.68 9.49 -2.37
N PRO A 301 13.46 9.81 -1.87
CA PRO A 301 12.49 8.78 -1.48
C PRO A 301 12.14 7.82 -2.61
N ALA A 302 12.13 8.30 -3.87
CA ALA A 302 11.89 7.48 -5.04
C ALA A 302 12.93 6.37 -5.18
N GLU A 303 14.21 6.69 -4.96
CA GLU A 303 15.30 5.72 -5.02
C GLU A 303 15.21 4.70 -3.87
N GLN A 304 14.80 5.13 -2.66
CA GLN A 304 14.61 4.22 -1.52
C GLN A 304 13.54 3.16 -1.82
N VAL A 305 12.39 3.57 -2.34
CA VAL A 305 11.30 2.67 -2.71
C VAL A 305 11.72 1.80 -3.91
N PHE A 306 12.41 2.36 -4.90
CA PHE A 306 12.95 1.61 -6.03
C PHE A 306 13.85 0.46 -5.56
N GLN A 307 14.83 0.75 -4.70
CA GLN A 307 15.76 -0.25 -4.16
C GLN A 307 15.01 -1.31 -3.32
N PHE A 308 14.06 -0.88 -2.47
CA PHE A 308 13.21 -1.80 -1.71
C PHE A 308 12.54 -2.82 -2.63
N VAL A 309 11.90 -2.31 -3.69
CA VAL A 309 11.11 -3.10 -4.62
C VAL A 309 12.00 -4.05 -5.42
N VAL A 310 13.07 -3.55 -6.04
CA VAL A 310 13.95 -4.34 -6.93
C VAL A 310 14.63 -5.47 -6.16
N VAL A 311 15.12 -5.21 -4.95
CA VAL A 311 15.79 -6.22 -4.12
C VAL A 311 14.81 -7.33 -3.73
N ASN A 312 13.61 -6.96 -3.29
CA ASN A 312 12.62 -7.92 -2.84
C ASN A 312 11.99 -8.70 -3.99
N GLN A 313 11.75 -8.09 -5.15
CA GLN A 313 11.15 -8.77 -6.30
C GLN A 313 12.06 -9.89 -6.85
N LYS A 314 13.38 -9.68 -6.86
CA LYS A 314 14.34 -10.67 -7.40
C LYS A 314 14.64 -11.83 -6.45
N ALA A 315 14.66 -11.60 -5.14
CA ALA A 315 15.05 -12.62 -4.15
C ALA A 315 13.86 -13.41 -3.56
N THR A 316 12.71 -12.76 -3.32
CA THR A 316 11.48 -13.41 -2.84
C THR A 316 10.28 -12.55 -3.24
N PRO A 317 9.56 -12.91 -4.32
CA PRO A 317 8.61 -12.01 -4.97
C PRO A 317 7.63 -11.36 -3.99
N ILE A 318 7.60 -10.02 -3.96
CA ILE A 318 6.52 -9.28 -3.32
C ILE A 318 5.22 -9.65 -4.05
N LYS A 319 4.13 -9.86 -3.31
CA LYS A 319 2.81 -10.03 -3.93
C LYS A 319 2.48 -8.76 -4.73
N PRO A 320 2.00 -8.87 -5.99
CA PRO A 320 1.69 -7.69 -6.81
C PRO A 320 0.77 -6.66 -6.12
N ALA A 321 -0.15 -7.13 -5.27
CA ALA A 321 -1.00 -6.29 -4.42
C ALA A 321 -0.16 -5.34 -3.56
N LEU A 322 0.65 -5.91 -2.66
CA LEU A 322 1.47 -5.14 -1.73
C LEU A 322 2.44 -4.21 -2.46
N LEU A 323 2.95 -4.62 -3.62
CA LEU A 323 3.84 -3.80 -4.43
C LEU A 323 3.12 -2.55 -4.95
N GLY A 324 1.93 -2.72 -5.55
CA GLY A 324 1.12 -1.59 -5.99
C GLY A 324 0.73 -0.67 -4.85
N THR A 325 0.38 -1.25 -3.71
CA THR A 325 0.07 -0.48 -2.50
C THR A 325 1.28 0.29 -1.98
N ILE A 326 2.49 -0.26 -2.01
CA ILE A 326 3.70 0.44 -1.55
C ILE A 326 4.02 1.62 -2.46
N ILE A 327 4.03 1.39 -3.77
CA ILE A 327 4.37 2.43 -4.75
C ILE A 327 3.38 3.60 -4.66
N SER A 328 2.07 3.30 -4.58
CA SER A 328 1.02 4.32 -4.50
C SER A 328 0.99 5.08 -3.18
N THR A 329 1.29 4.45 -2.03
CA THR A 329 1.21 5.15 -0.74
C THR A 329 2.51 5.84 -0.32
N SER A 330 3.64 5.43 -0.88
CA SER A 330 4.95 5.89 -0.41
C SER A 330 5.58 6.96 -1.29
N LEU A 331 5.12 7.16 -2.53
CA LEU A 331 5.67 8.13 -3.49
C LEU A 331 4.60 9.11 -3.99
N SER A 332 4.98 10.37 -4.21
CA SER A 332 4.19 11.33 -5.00
C SER A 332 4.24 10.98 -6.50
N ASN A 333 3.41 11.63 -7.33
CA ASN A 333 3.45 11.43 -8.79
C ASN A 333 4.82 11.82 -9.36
N GLU A 334 5.33 13.01 -8.99
CA GLU A 334 6.65 13.48 -9.43
C GLU A 334 7.80 12.55 -9.00
N GLU A 335 7.71 11.94 -7.81
CA GLU A 335 8.68 10.95 -7.35
C GLU A 335 8.57 9.65 -8.14
N LEU A 336 7.35 9.19 -8.40
CA LEU A 336 7.10 7.97 -9.14
C LEU A 336 7.55 8.07 -10.60
N GLU A 337 7.27 9.19 -11.27
CA GLU A 337 7.68 9.42 -12.66
C GLU A 337 9.19 9.24 -12.85
N ARG A 338 9.99 9.73 -11.91
CA ARG A 338 11.46 9.61 -11.93
C ARG A 338 11.97 8.16 -11.88
N VAL A 339 11.19 7.23 -11.33
CA VAL A 339 11.56 5.80 -11.22
C VAL A 339 10.69 4.87 -12.05
N SER A 340 9.66 5.40 -12.72
CA SER A 340 8.64 4.61 -13.43
C SER A 340 9.26 3.70 -14.49
N ASP A 341 9.99 4.27 -15.44
CA ASP A 341 10.67 3.53 -16.51
C ASP A 341 11.63 2.46 -15.96
N ARG A 342 12.33 2.79 -14.86
CA ARG A 342 13.29 1.88 -14.24
C ARG A 342 12.57 0.69 -13.57
N LEU A 343 11.42 0.93 -12.94
CA LEU A 343 10.59 -0.11 -12.34
C LEU A 343 9.97 -1.00 -13.42
N GLU A 344 9.47 -0.42 -14.51
CA GLU A 344 8.94 -1.18 -15.65
C GLU A 344 10.01 -2.05 -16.30
N ASN A 345 11.20 -1.50 -16.52
CA ASN A 345 12.37 -2.25 -17.02
C ASN A 345 12.84 -3.33 -16.04
N ALA A 346 12.57 -3.19 -14.74
CA ALA A 346 12.78 -4.23 -13.73
C ALA A 346 11.68 -5.32 -13.74
N GLY A 347 10.69 -5.21 -14.63
CA GLY A 347 9.60 -6.16 -14.80
C GLY A 347 8.39 -5.88 -13.89
N ILE A 348 8.21 -4.64 -13.43
CA ILE A 348 7.12 -4.23 -12.54
C ILE A 348 6.05 -3.51 -13.35
N LYS A 349 4.82 -4.03 -13.35
CA LYS A 349 3.71 -3.42 -14.07
C LYS A 349 3.02 -2.36 -13.22
N LEU A 350 3.56 -1.15 -13.24
CA LEU A 350 3.13 -0.06 -12.37
C LEU A 350 1.69 0.37 -12.60
N GLU A 351 1.33 0.62 -13.87
CA GLU A 351 0.01 1.17 -14.17
C GLU A 351 -1.13 0.21 -13.82
N GLU A 352 -0.93 -1.10 -14.03
CA GLU A 352 -1.91 -2.14 -13.63
C GLU A 352 -2.09 -2.14 -12.11
N SER A 353 -0.99 -2.01 -11.37
CA SER A 353 -0.99 -1.89 -9.92
C SER A 353 -1.71 -0.62 -9.44
N ARG A 354 -1.45 0.55 -10.03
CA ARG A 354 -2.11 1.83 -9.68
C ARG A 354 -3.62 1.78 -9.93
N ALA A 355 -4.02 1.29 -11.10
CA ALA A 355 -5.44 1.17 -11.47
C ALA A 355 -6.25 0.31 -10.48
N VAL A 356 -5.68 -0.82 -10.05
CA VAL A 356 -6.34 -1.69 -9.07
C VAL A 356 -6.33 -1.08 -7.67
N THR A 357 -5.26 -0.39 -7.27
CA THR A 357 -5.21 0.32 -5.97
C THR A 357 -6.27 1.39 -5.90
N PHE A 358 -6.38 2.20 -6.96
CA PHE A 358 -7.39 3.24 -7.09
C PHE A 358 -8.80 2.65 -6.89
N LEU A 359 -9.17 1.63 -7.67
CA LEU A 359 -10.50 1.02 -7.57
C LEU A 359 -10.78 0.30 -6.24
N ALA A 360 -9.76 -0.16 -5.53
CA ALA A 360 -9.94 -0.77 -4.21
C ALA A 360 -10.18 0.26 -3.09
N ARG A 361 -9.90 1.55 -3.35
CA ARG A 361 -9.85 2.62 -2.34
C ARG A 361 -10.70 3.84 -2.65
N TYR A 362 -11.09 4.02 -3.91
CA TYR A 362 -11.95 5.10 -4.30
C TYR A 362 -13.36 4.87 -3.74
N PRO A 363 -13.93 5.78 -2.92
CA PRO A 363 -15.22 5.56 -2.26
C PRO A 363 -16.37 5.22 -3.21
N ASP A 364 -16.42 5.84 -4.39
CA ASP A 364 -17.49 5.57 -5.36
C ASP A 364 -17.26 4.28 -6.15
N SER A 365 -16.09 3.65 -6.00
CA SER A 365 -15.86 2.35 -6.61
C SER A 365 -16.72 1.29 -5.93
N PRO A 366 -17.41 0.43 -6.69
CA PRO A 366 -18.16 -0.69 -6.13
C PRO A 366 -17.24 -1.73 -5.47
N PHE A 367 -15.91 -1.64 -5.62
CA PHE A 367 -14.94 -2.52 -4.97
C PHE A 367 -14.26 -1.90 -3.74
N TYR A 368 -14.69 -0.70 -3.33
CA TYR A 368 -14.14 0.01 -2.18
C TYR A 368 -14.10 -0.87 -0.92
N GLY A 369 -12.92 -1.07 -0.34
CA GLY A 369 -12.74 -1.86 0.89
C GLY A 369 -12.92 -3.38 0.74
N LEU A 370 -13.32 -3.88 -0.43
CA LEU A 370 -13.68 -5.28 -0.67
C LEU A 370 -12.57 -6.12 -1.32
N VAL A 371 -11.36 -5.57 -1.45
CA VAL A 371 -10.23 -6.18 -2.15
C VAL A 371 -9.05 -6.40 -1.18
N GLU A 372 -8.32 -7.52 -1.35
CA GLU A 372 -7.09 -7.79 -0.60
C GLU A 372 -5.98 -6.80 -1.01
N ARG A 373 -5.44 -6.06 -0.05
CA ARG A 373 -4.37 -5.05 -0.24
C ARG A 373 -2.96 -5.61 0.03
N GLY A 374 -2.87 -6.85 0.48
CA GLY A 374 -1.63 -7.52 0.87
C GLY A 374 -1.18 -7.23 2.30
N LEU A 375 -2.06 -6.68 3.14
CA LEU A 375 -1.81 -6.36 4.54
C LEU A 375 -2.26 -7.52 5.46
N ASN A 376 -1.67 -7.64 6.64
CA ASN A 376 -2.06 -8.69 7.60
C ASN A 376 -3.48 -8.49 8.16
N SER A 377 -4.00 -7.26 8.10
CA SER A 377 -5.36 -6.88 8.49
C SER A 377 -6.42 -7.18 7.43
N ASP A 378 -6.03 -7.68 6.25
CA ASP A 378 -7.00 -8.00 5.20
C ASP A 378 -7.94 -9.12 5.66
N GLN A 379 -9.25 -8.90 5.50
CA GLN A 379 -10.23 -9.95 5.76
C GLN A 379 -10.00 -11.12 4.80
N LYS A 380 -10.02 -12.36 5.33
CA LYS A 380 -9.80 -13.60 4.54
C LYS A 380 -10.83 -13.84 3.45
N ASP A 381 -11.88 -13.04 3.42
CA ASP A 381 -13.02 -13.11 2.52
C ASP A 381 -13.10 -11.89 1.58
N ASN A 382 -12.01 -11.13 1.43
CA ASN A 382 -11.92 -10.10 0.39
C ASN A 382 -11.63 -10.70 -1.01
N LEU A 383 -11.97 -9.93 -2.04
CA LEU A 383 -11.62 -10.25 -3.42
C LEU A 383 -10.10 -10.20 -3.60
N LYS A 384 -9.53 -11.27 -4.15
CA LYS A 384 -8.08 -11.31 -4.39
C LYS A 384 -7.68 -10.24 -5.40
N TRP A 385 -6.57 -9.55 -5.12
CA TRP A 385 -6.00 -8.54 -6.01
C TRP A 385 -5.89 -8.96 -7.48
N ASN A 386 -5.33 -10.15 -7.74
CA ASN A 386 -5.13 -10.66 -9.10
C ASN A 386 -6.46 -10.89 -9.84
N VAL A 387 -7.58 -11.03 -9.11
CA VAL A 387 -8.91 -11.12 -9.72
C VAL A 387 -9.32 -9.74 -10.19
N LEU A 388 -9.28 -8.72 -9.33
CA LEU A 388 -9.62 -7.35 -9.74
C LEU A 388 -8.71 -6.88 -10.89
N ALA A 389 -7.40 -7.14 -10.82
CA ALA A 389 -6.46 -6.85 -11.92
C ALA A 389 -6.91 -7.48 -13.25
N SER A 390 -7.36 -8.75 -13.22
CA SER A 390 -7.86 -9.41 -14.42
C SER A 390 -9.16 -8.81 -14.96
N ILE A 391 -10.02 -8.24 -14.10
CA ILE A 391 -11.26 -7.57 -14.52
C ILE A 391 -10.96 -6.16 -15.03
N VAL A 392 -10.11 -5.39 -14.35
CA VAL A 392 -9.61 -4.08 -14.79
C VAL A 392 -9.01 -4.17 -16.18
N LYS A 393 -8.23 -5.21 -16.44
CA LYS A 393 -7.66 -5.48 -17.76
C LYS A 393 -8.70 -5.62 -18.88
N ILE A 394 -9.88 -6.15 -18.60
CA ILE A 394 -10.95 -6.28 -19.61
C ILE A 394 -11.44 -4.91 -20.07
N PHE A 395 -11.50 -3.92 -19.18
CA PHE A 395 -11.96 -2.57 -19.51
C PHE A 395 -10.82 -1.68 -19.99
N ARG A 396 -9.70 -1.64 -19.24
CA ARG A 396 -8.56 -0.76 -19.53
C ARG A 396 -7.79 -1.18 -20.78
N ASP A 397 -7.36 -2.44 -20.84
CA ASP A 397 -6.60 -2.95 -21.99
C ASP A 397 -7.52 -3.49 -23.11
N LEU A 398 -8.83 -3.50 -22.89
CA LEU A 398 -9.82 -4.12 -23.77
C LEU A 398 -9.39 -5.53 -24.18
N LYS A 399 -8.95 -6.33 -23.20
CA LYS A 399 -8.37 -7.66 -23.41
C LYS A 399 -8.75 -8.63 -22.31
N GLY A 400 -9.01 -9.88 -22.68
CA GLY A 400 -9.41 -10.94 -21.77
C GLY A 400 -10.91 -11.02 -21.54
N GLY A 401 -11.72 -10.26 -22.29
CA GLY A 401 -13.19 -10.29 -22.28
C GLY A 401 -13.72 -11.52 -23.02
N LYS A 402 -13.27 -12.70 -22.61
CA LYS A 402 -13.53 -13.97 -23.28
C LYS A 402 -14.46 -14.84 -22.44
N LEU A 403 -15.59 -15.23 -23.02
CA LEU A 403 -16.48 -16.22 -22.44
C LEU A 403 -15.74 -17.56 -22.33
N PHE A 404 -15.85 -18.23 -21.18
CA PHE A 404 -15.06 -19.43 -20.90
C PHE A 404 -15.35 -20.60 -21.84
N HIS A 405 -16.55 -20.62 -22.45
CA HIS A 405 -16.99 -21.64 -23.40
C HIS A 405 -16.72 -21.28 -24.87
N GLU A 406 -16.20 -20.07 -25.15
CA GLU A 406 -15.91 -19.59 -26.50
C GLU A 406 -14.42 -19.26 -26.68
N SER A 407 -14.01 -18.96 -27.92
CA SER A 407 -12.63 -18.59 -28.24
C SER A 407 -12.41 -17.08 -28.38
N VAL A 408 -13.47 -16.32 -28.69
CA VAL A 408 -13.45 -14.90 -29.05
C VAL A 408 -13.23 -14.02 -27.81
N ASP A 409 -12.38 -13.01 -27.96
CA ASP A 409 -12.20 -11.94 -26.98
C ASP A 409 -13.08 -10.75 -27.41
N TYR A 410 -14.21 -10.58 -26.73
CA TYR A 410 -15.20 -9.58 -27.13
C TYR A 410 -14.78 -8.15 -26.77
N ALA A 411 -13.97 -7.97 -25.72
CA ALA A 411 -13.41 -6.66 -25.42
C ALA A 411 -12.43 -6.22 -26.52
N ASP A 412 -11.55 -7.12 -26.98
CA ASP A 412 -10.62 -6.81 -28.07
C ASP A 412 -11.34 -6.65 -29.42
N LYS A 413 -12.43 -7.40 -29.64
CA LYS A 413 -13.29 -7.22 -30.80
C LYS A 413 -13.94 -5.83 -30.79
N TRP A 414 -14.53 -5.42 -29.67
CA TRP A 414 -15.16 -4.11 -29.52
C TRP A 414 -14.16 -2.98 -29.72
N LYS A 415 -12.95 -3.09 -29.15
CA LYS A 415 -11.84 -2.15 -29.40
C LYS A 415 -11.62 -1.91 -30.90
N ARG A 416 -11.50 -3.00 -31.68
CA ARG A 416 -11.22 -2.93 -33.12
C ARG A 416 -12.37 -2.41 -33.97
N THR A 417 -13.61 -2.47 -33.46
CA THR A 417 -14.80 -2.14 -34.27
C THR A 417 -15.50 -0.85 -33.87
N CYS A 418 -15.35 -0.42 -32.62
CA CYS A 418 -16.18 0.63 -32.03
C CYS A 418 -15.38 1.72 -31.29
N LEU A 419 -14.16 1.44 -30.82
CA LEU A 419 -13.41 2.42 -30.00
C LEU A 419 -13.05 3.67 -30.80
N ASP A 420 -12.49 3.52 -32.02
CA ASP A 420 -12.06 4.67 -32.82
C ASP A 420 -13.21 5.61 -33.21
N SER A 421 -14.46 5.11 -33.19
CA SER A 421 -15.67 5.88 -33.47
C SER A 421 -16.33 6.48 -32.22
N SER A 422 -15.86 6.15 -31.02
CA SER A 422 -16.44 6.61 -29.75
C SER A 422 -16.16 8.09 -29.51
N ASN A 423 -17.16 8.84 -29.06
CA ASN A 423 -16.97 10.24 -28.66
C ASN A 423 -16.03 10.40 -27.46
N LEU A 424 -15.96 9.41 -26.56
CA LEU A 424 -15.10 9.46 -25.36
C LEU A 424 -13.62 9.62 -25.69
N VAL A 425 -13.19 9.14 -26.85
CA VAL A 425 -11.78 9.17 -27.24
C VAL A 425 -11.44 10.25 -28.26
N GLN A 426 -12.40 11.08 -28.69
CA GLN A 426 -12.18 12.04 -29.80
C GLN A 426 -11.07 13.05 -29.54
N GLU A 427 -10.85 13.41 -28.27
CA GLU A 427 -9.84 14.41 -27.87
C GLU A 427 -8.41 13.84 -27.78
N TRP A 428 -8.19 12.57 -28.18
CA TRP A 428 -6.88 11.93 -28.08
C TRP A 428 -5.75 12.73 -28.76
N GLN A 429 -6.04 13.41 -29.87
CA GLN A 429 -5.06 14.25 -30.58
C GLN A 429 -4.76 15.55 -29.86
N ALA A 430 -5.78 16.15 -29.22
CA ALA A 430 -5.64 17.40 -28.48
C ALA A 430 -4.83 17.20 -27.18
N GLN A 431 -4.93 16.01 -26.59
CA GLN A 431 -4.21 15.59 -25.39
C GLN A 431 -2.84 14.93 -25.69
N GLU A 432 -2.32 15.09 -26.91
CA GLU A 432 -0.99 14.60 -27.35
C GLU A 432 -0.78 13.07 -27.25
N PHE A 433 -1.85 12.26 -27.26
CA PHE A 433 -1.74 10.81 -27.31
C PHE A 433 -1.45 10.30 -28.73
N ASN A 434 -0.85 9.11 -28.83
CA ASN A 434 -0.50 8.51 -30.13
C ASN A 434 -1.71 7.97 -30.90
N ASN A 435 -2.75 7.52 -30.20
CA ASN A 435 -3.99 7.00 -30.76
C ASN A 435 -5.10 6.95 -29.70
N ALA A 436 -6.34 6.75 -30.15
CA ALA A 436 -7.52 6.63 -29.30
C ALA A 436 -7.40 5.55 -28.21
N TYR A 437 -6.70 4.44 -28.50
CA TYR A 437 -6.52 3.36 -27.51
C TYR A 437 -5.53 3.72 -26.41
N GLU A 438 -4.43 4.43 -26.71
CA GLU A 438 -3.50 4.93 -25.70
C GLU A 438 -4.17 5.97 -24.79
N TYR A 439 -5.01 6.84 -25.36
CA TYR A 439 -5.84 7.76 -24.57
C TYR A 439 -6.86 7.01 -23.70
N TRP A 440 -7.56 6.03 -24.28
CA TRP A 440 -8.51 5.19 -23.53
C TRP A 440 -7.84 4.46 -22.36
N ARG A 441 -6.67 3.85 -22.56
CA ARG A 441 -6.01 2.99 -21.56
C ARG A 441 -5.12 3.76 -20.59
N ALA A 442 -4.99 5.08 -20.77
CA ALA A 442 -4.26 5.96 -19.87
C ALA A 442 -4.69 5.70 -18.43
N LEU A 443 -3.81 5.97 -17.47
CA LEU A 443 -4.06 5.60 -16.09
C LEU A 443 -5.40 6.16 -15.60
N ASP A 444 -5.66 7.43 -15.88
CA ASP A 444 -6.86 8.27 -15.65
C ASP A 444 -7.82 8.34 -16.85
N GLY A 445 -7.64 7.49 -17.86
CA GLY A 445 -8.46 7.50 -19.07
C GLY A 445 -9.93 7.13 -18.82
N CYS A 446 -10.77 7.38 -19.82
CA CYS A 446 -12.23 7.22 -19.78
C CYS A 446 -12.71 5.82 -19.37
N TRP A 447 -11.85 4.80 -19.52
CA TRP A 447 -12.14 3.43 -19.09
C TRP A 447 -12.53 3.35 -17.61
N ARG A 448 -12.02 4.24 -16.74
CA ARG A 448 -12.28 4.25 -15.29
C ARG A 448 -13.75 4.49 -14.99
N GLU A 449 -14.30 5.55 -15.55
CA GLU A 449 -15.69 5.95 -15.32
C GLU A 449 -16.65 4.92 -15.90
N VAL A 450 -16.33 4.38 -17.09
CA VAL A 450 -17.07 3.26 -17.69
C VAL A 450 -17.04 2.03 -16.78
N PHE A 451 -15.87 1.69 -16.22
CA PHE A 451 -15.71 0.57 -15.28
C PHE A 451 -16.55 0.76 -14.02
N ILE A 452 -16.43 1.93 -13.37
CA ILE A 452 -17.14 2.24 -12.13
C ILE A 452 -18.65 2.23 -12.38
N SER A 453 -19.11 2.94 -13.42
CA SER A 453 -20.52 2.99 -13.80
C SER A 453 -21.07 1.58 -14.05
N PHE A 454 -20.43 0.78 -14.92
CA PHE A 454 -20.87 -0.57 -15.23
C PHE A 454 -21.00 -1.44 -13.98
N TRP A 455 -19.98 -1.48 -13.12
CA TRP A 455 -19.99 -2.36 -11.96
C TRP A 455 -20.91 -1.87 -10.84
N THR A 456 -21.10 -0.56 -10.71
CA THR A 456 -22.11 0.03 -9.79
C THR A 456 -23.50 -0.41 -10.20
N ILE A 457 -23.85 -0.32 -11.49
CA ILE A 457 -25.16 -0.74 -12.00
C ILE A 457 -25.36 -2.25 -11.80
N ILE A 458 -24.33 -3.06 -12.06
CA ILE A 458 -24.40 -4.51 -11.87
C ILE A 458 -24.60 -4.89 -10.41
N ARG A 459 -23.88 -4.23 -9.50
CA ARG A 459 -24.09 -4.40 -8.05
C ARG A 459 -25.54 -4.07 -7.69
N ASP A 460 -26.01 -2.90 -8.11
CA ASP A 460 -27.31 -2.38 -7.66
C ASP A 460 -28.50 -3.15 -8.28
N GLN A 461 -28.31 -3.79 -9.45
CA GLN A 461 -29.37 -4.57 -10.10
C GLN A 461 -29.37 -6.06 -9.77
N LEU A 462 -28.21 -6.67 -9.51
CA LEU A 462 -28.06 -8.13 -9.46
C LEU A 462 -27.51 -8.66 -8.12
N ALA A 463 -27.16 -7.77 -7.18
CA ALA A 463 -26.54 -8.12 -5.91
C ALA A 463 -27.23 -7.44 -4.71
N ASP A 464 -26.94 -7.97 -3.52
CA ASP A 464 -27.32 -7.37 -2.24
C ASP A 464 -26.08 -6.74 -1.60
N ARG A 465 -26.22 -5.55 -1.02
CA ARG A 465 -25.11 -4.78 -0.42
C ARG A 465 -25.00 -4.97 1.08
N ASP A 466 -26.08 -5.36 1.73
CA ASP A 466 -26.24 -5.26 3.18
C ASP A 466 -26.37 -6.63 3.84
N ASN A 467 -26.81 -7.64 3.09
CA ASN A 467 -26.96 -9.01 3.60
C ASN A 467 -25.78 -9.91 3.18
N ASP A 468 -24.82 -10.10 4.10
CA ASP A 468 -23.64 -10.94 3.87
C ASP A 468 -23.93 -12.46 3.79
N GLU A 469 -25.12 -12.89 4.23
CA GLU A 469 -25.59 -14.26 4.10
C GLU A 469 -26.20 -14.55 2.72
N ALA A 470 -26.60 -13.51 1.98
CA ALA A 470 -27.25 -13.68 0.68
C ALA A 470 -26.32 -14.30 -0.36
N TRP A 471 -26.85 -15.17 -1.21
CA TRP A 471 -26.06 -15.85 -2.24
C TRP A 471 -25.55 -14.90 -3.33
N HIS A 472 -26.12 -13.71 -3.44
CA HIS A 472 -25.66 -12.63 -4.32
C HIS A 472 -25.08 -11.43 -3.58
N TYR A 473 -24.61 -11.60 -2.34
CA TYR A 473 -23.94 -10.52 -1.62
C TYR A 473 -22.79 -9.92 -2.44
N TRP A 474 -22.68 -8.59 -2.48
CA TRP A 474 -21.59 -7.87 -3.14
C TRP A 474 -20.35 -7.80 -2.23
N GLY A 475 -19.84 -8.98 -1.93
CA GLY A 475 -18.72 -9.22 -1.04
C GLY A 475 -18.50 -10.71 -0.89
N ASN A 476 -17.58 -11.14 -0.03
CA ASN A 476 -17.34 -12.55 0.30
C ASN A 476 -17.31 -13.51 -0.94
N PRO A 477 -16.22 -13.52 -1.73
CA PRO A 477 -16.12 -14.31 -2.96
C PRO A 477 -16.27 -15.81 -2.80
N LYS A 478 -16.16 -16.34 -1.58
CA LYS A 478 -16.35 -17.76 -1.30
C LYS A 478 -17.82 -18.12 -1.34
N GLN A 479 -18.66 -17.35 -0.64
CA GLN A 479 -20.10 -17.57 -0.58
C GLN A 479 -20.79 -17.02 -1.84
N SER A 480 -20.55 -15.76 -2.16
CA SER A 480 -21.26 -15.04 -3.22
C SER A 480 -21.11 -15.67 -4.61
N ASN A 481 -22.24 -15.86 -5.28
CA ASN A 481 -22.34 -16.33 -6.65
C ASN A 481 -22.01 -15.24 -7.66
N ILE A 482 -22.15 -13.96 -7.32
CA ILE A 482 -21.84 -12.84 -8.22
C ILE A 482 -20.44 -12.26 -7.98
N PHE A 483 -20.04 -12.08 -6.73
CA PHE A 483 -18.81 -11.37 -6.35
C PHE A 483 -17.58 -12.29 -6.34
N ASN A 484 -17.31 -12.98 -7.45
CA ASN A 484 -16.16 -13.88 -7.59
C ASN A 484 -15.57 -13.82 -9.00
N LYS A 485 -14.32 -14.30 -9.16
CA LYS A 485 -13.59 -14.27 -10.44
C LYS A 485 -14.41 -14.75 -11.63
N THR A 486 -15.09 -15.90 -11.48
CA THR A 486 -15.79 -16.56 -12.59
C THR A 486 -16.95 -15.70 -13.06
N SER A 487 -17.82 -15.29 -12.15
CA SER A 487 -19.02 -14.50 -12.50
C SER A 487 -18.67 -13.10 -12.97
N LEU A 488 -17.73 -12.40 -12.31
CA LEU A 488 -17.27 -11.08 -12.75
C LEU A 488 -16.68 -11.13 -14.17
N THR A 489 -15.89 -12.17 -14.49
CA THR A 489 -15.34 -12.31 -15.85
C THR A 489 -16.44 -12.60 -16.88
N ILE A 490 -17.43 -13.43 -16.53
CA ILE A 490 -18.56 -13.77 -17.43
C ILE A 490 -19.39 -12.52 -17.72
N LEU A 491 -19.77 -11.75 -16.70
CA LEU A 491 -20.59 -10.56 -16.85
C LEU A 491 -19.90 -9.51 -17.73
N ALA A 492 -18.61 -9.22 -17.48
CA ALA A 492 -17.85 -8.30 -18.32
C ALA A 492 -17.74 -8.81 -19.77
N ALA A 493 -17.38 -10.08 -19.98
CA ALA A 493 -17.23 -10.65 -21.32
C ALA A 493 -18.55 -10.68 -22.10
N ASP A 494 -19.65 -11.02 -21.44
CA ASP A 494 -20.99 -11.08 -22.05
C ASP A 494 -21.54 -9.69 -22.35
N PHE A 495 -21.26 -8.68 -21.52
CA PHE A 495 -21.59 -7.29 -21.83
C PHE A 495 -20.87 -6.81 -23.10
N PHE A 496 -19.56 -7.04 -23.21
CA PHE A 496 -18.82 -6.73 -24.44
C PHE A 496 -19.30 -7.55 -25.65
N GLN A 497 -19.76 -8.80 -25.44
CA GLN A 497 -20.42 -9.59 -26.50
C GLN A 497 -21.67 -8.87 -26.99
N TYR A 498 -22.54 -8.43 -26.07
CA TYR A 498 -23.76 -7.68 -26.39
C TYR A 498 -23.44 -6.40 -27.19
N LEU A 499 -22.46 -5.60 -26.74
CA LEU A 499 -22.04 -4.38 -27.45
C LEU A 499 -21.57 -4.71 -28.88
N CYS A 500 -20.78 -5.77 -29.04
CA CYS A 500 -20.32 -6.23 -30.36
C CYS A 500 -21.47 -6.73 -31.26
N GLU A 501 -22.43 -7.49 -30.72
CA GLU A 501 -23.55 -8.06 -31.47
C GLU A 501 -24.51 -6.95 -31.93
N ARG A 502 -24.73 -5.94 -31.09
CA ARG A 502 -25.58 -4.77 -31.41
C ARG A 502 -24.83 -3.66 -32.16
N ARG A 503 -23.50 -3.74 -32.26
CA ARG A 503 -22.60 -2.71 -32.83
C ARG A 503 -22.76 -1.35 -32.14
N VAL A 504 -22.82 -1.38 -30.82
CA VAL A 504 -23.02 -0.20 -29.98
C VAL A 504 -21.67 0.27 -29.46
N GLY A 505 -21.34 1.54 -29.75
CA GLY A 505 -20.22 2.25 -29.13
C GLY A 505 -20.60 2.78 -27.74
N ILE A 506 -19.63 3.35 -27.04
CA ILE A 506 -19.87 4.06 -25.77
C ILE A 506 -19.40 5.48 -26.04
N ASP A 507 -20.34 6.39 -26.25
CA ASP A 507 -20.04 7.79 -26.57
C ASP A 507 -20.01 8.67 -25.31
N GLU A 508 -20.77 8.28 -24.28
CA GLU A 508 -20.82 8.94 -22.98
C GLU A 508 -20.99 7.90 -21.86
N VAL A 509 -20.47 8.20 -20.67
CA VAL A 509 -20.57 7.29 -19.50
C VAL A 509 -22.03 7.11 -19.05
N SER A 510 -22.87 8.13 -19.23
CA SER A 510 -24.31 8.10 -18.94
C SER A 510 -25.05 6.98 -19.71
N GLN A 511 -24.54 6.59 -20.89
CA GLN A 511 -25.16 5.55 -21.72
C GLN A 511 -25.02 4.14 -21.14
N ILE A 512 -24.08 3.92 -20.22
CA ILE A 512 -23.84 2.60 -19.63
C ILE A 512 -25.08 2.06 -18.93
N GLN A 513 -25.83 2.91 -18.21
CA GLN A 513 -27.11 2.55 -17.59
C GLN A 513 -28.07 1.97 -18.63
N HIS A 514 -28.29 2.71 -19.72
CA HIS A 514 -29.19 2.28 -20.78
C HIS A 514 -28.73 0.98 -21.46
N HIS A 515 -27.42 0.84 -21.71
CA HIS A 515 -26.87 -0.38 -22.32
C HIS A 515 -26.99 -1.59 -21.40
N VAL A 516 -26.78 -1.42 -20.10
CA VAL A 516 -26.95 -2.50 -19.12
C VAL A 516 -28.43 -2.89 -19.00
N ASP A 517 -29.35 -1.92 -18.96
CA ASP A 517 -30.79 -2.19 -18.90
C ASP A 517 -31.28 -2.98 -20.13
N GLN A 518 -30.80 -2.62 -21.32
CA GLN A 518 -31.10 -3.37 -22.54
C GLN A 518 -30.43 -4.74 -22.59
N TRP A 519 -29.20 -4.85 -22.07
CA TRP A 519 -28.48 -6.11 -22.01
C TRP A 519 -29.15 -7.11 -21.05
N LEU A 520 -29.71 -6.61 -19.94
CA LEU A 520 -30.40 -7.40 -18.91
C LEU A 520 -31.92 -7.43 -19.09
N GLU A 521 -32.45 -7.05 -20.24
CA GLU A 521 -33.89 -7.02 -20.50
C GLU A 521 -34.53 -8.40 -20.21
N GLY A 522 -35.51 -8.43 -19.30
CA GLY A 522 -36.22 -9.64 -18.90
C GLY A 522 -35.45 -10.57 -17.95
N VAL A 523 -34.20 -10.27 -17.61
CA VAL A 523 -33.41 -11.05 -16.66
C VAL A 523 -33.97 -10.90 -15.24
N ASN A 524 -34.23 -12.04 -14.59
CA ASN A 524 -34.53 -12.06 -13.15
C ASN A 524 -33.34 -11.52 -12.32
N ARG A 525 -33.58 -10.45 -11.55
CA ARG A 525 -32.60 -9.79 -10.67
C ARG A 525 -32.04 -10.72 -9.58
N ASP A 526 -32.82 -11.72 -9.16
CA ASP A 526 -32.43 -12.76 -8.19
C ASP A 526 -31.72 -13.96 -8.84
N TYR A 527 -31.24 -13.85 -10.09
CA TYR A 527 -30.53 -14.96 -10.76
C TYR A 527 -29.41 -15.56 -9.91
N PHE A 528 -28.62 -14.68 -9.27
CA PHE A 528 -27.50 -15.06 -8.41
C PHE A 528 -27.93 -15.41 -6.98
N ASN A 529 -29.13 -15.03 -6.53
CA ASN A 529 -29.61 -15.22 -5.16
C ASN A 529 -30.18 -16.63 -4.92
N ARG A 530 -29.39 -17.65 -5.24
CA ARG A 530 -29.85 -19.05 -5.20
C ARG A 530 -28.74 -19.97 -4.71
N ASP A 531 -29.13 -20.98 -3.95
CA ASP A 531 -28.19 -22.05 -3.62
C ASP A 531 -27.91 -22.91 -4.87
N TRP A 532 -26.71 -22.76 -5.41
CA TRP A 532 -26.19 -23.53 -6.55
C TRP A 532 -25.60 -24.89 -6.13
N ASN A 533 -25.73 -25.27 -4.85
CA ASN A 533 -25.30 -26.55 -4.27
C ASN A 533 -23.81 -26.83 -4.52
N LEU A 534 -22.96 -25.83 -4.28
CA LEU A 534 -21.53 -25.85 -4.62
C LEU A 534 -20.65 -26.56 -3.58
N HIS A 535 -21.22 -27.35 -2.67
CA HIS A 535 -20.45 -28.04 -1.63
C HIS A 535 -19.38 -28.96 -2.24
N GLY A 536 -18.11 -28.72 -1.90
CA GLY A 536 -16.95 -29.44 -2.43
C GLY A 536 -16.54 -29.05 -3.85
N VAL A 537 -17.17 -28.06 -4.48
CA VAL A 537 -16.88 -27.61 -5.85
C VAL A 537 -16.13 -26.29 -5.84
N LYS A 538 -14.98 -26.24 -6.52
CA LYS A 538 -14.23 -24.99 -6.73
C LYS A 538 -14.80 -24.24 -7.94
N LYS A 539 -15.20 -22.98 -7.72
CA LYS A 539 -15.82 -22.08 -8.74
C LYS A 539 -14.92 -21.78 -9.95
N ASP A 540 -13.59 -21.88 -9.79
CA ASP A 540 -12.62 -21.51 -10.84
C ASP A 540 -12.16 -22.67 -11.74
N VAL A 541 -12.69 -23.88 -11.51
CA VAL A 541 -12.32 -25.08 -12.27
C VAL A 541 -12.75 -24.93 -13.73
N PRO A 542 -11.90 -25.30 -14.72
CA PRO A 542 -12.17 -25.07 -16.14
C PRO A 542 -13.53 -25.52 -16.66
N GLY A 543 -14.00 -26.71 -16.26
CA GLY A 543 -15.31 -27.19 -16.68
C GLY A 543 -16.48 -26.47 -16.01
N ILE A 544 -16.33 -26.07 -14.74
CA ILE A 544 -17.36 -25.33 -14.00
C ILE A 544 -17.53 -23.93 -14.57
N ARG A 545 -16.43 -23.19 -14.78
CA ARG A 545 -16.49 -21.85 -15.38
C ARG A 545 -17.08 -21.84 -16.79
N LYS A 546 -16.79 -22.88 -17.60
CA LYS A 546 -17.40 -23.10 -18.92
C LYS A 546 -18.91 -23.28 -18.79
N GLN A 547 -19.35 -24.13 -17.87
CA GLN A 547 -20.77 -24.37 -17.63
C GLN A 547 -21.49 -23.11 -17.17
N TRP A 548 -20.96 -22.38 -16.19
CA TRP A 548 -21.56 -21.14 -15.69
C TRP A 548 -21.68 -20.10 -16.81
N SER A 549 -20.61 -19.94 -17.59
CA SER A 549 -20.59 -19.03 -18.73
C SER A 549 -21.66 -19.39 -19.77
N LYS A 550 -21.82 -20.67 -20.08
CA LYS A 550 -22.86 -21.14 -21.01
C LYS A 550 -24.27 -20.90 -20.45
N LEU A 551 -24.53 -21.31 -19.20
CA LEU A 551 -25.84 -21.17 -18.56
C LEU A 551 -26.27 -19.70 -18.46
N TRP A 552 -25.34 -18.80 -18.14
CA TRP A 552 -25.59 -17.36 -18.10
C TRP A 552 -26.00 -16.84 -19.47
N VAL A 553 -25.17 -17.09 -20.51
CA VAL A 553 -25.41 -16.56 -21.86
C VAL A 553 -26.69 -17.10 -22.48
N GLU A 554 -26.96 -18.41 -22.34
CA GLU A 554 -28.20 -19.03 -22.86
C GLU A 554 -29.44 -18.44 -22.19
N TYR A 555 -29.42 -18.30 -20.86
CA TYR A 555 -30.52 -17.71 -20.12
C TYR A 555 -30.72 -16.22 -20.42
N ARG A 556 -29.64 -15.43 -20.44
CA ARG A 556 -29.68 -13.99 -20.69
C ARG A 556 -30.11 -13.67 -22.13
N LYS A 557 -29.91 -14.57 -23.10
CA LYS A 557 -30.44 -14.44 -24.48
C LYS A 557 -31.95 -14.78 -24.57
N ASP A 558 -32.47 -15.64 -23.70
CA ASP A 558 -33.88 -16.06 -23.69
C ASP A 558 -34.38 -16.30 -22.24
N PRO A 559 -34.71 -15.24 -21.48
CA PRO A 559 -34.97 -15.33 -20.03
C PRO A 559 -36.37 -15.86 -19.71
N LYS A 560 -36.74 -17.02 -20.27
CA LYS A 560 -38.03 -17.70 -20.02
C LYS A 560 -38.03 -18.52 -18.75
N GLN A 561 -36.92 -19.22 -18.47
CA GLN A 561 -36.81 -20.13 -17.34
C GLN A 561 -35.39 -20.11 -16.77
N LEU A 562 -35.30 -19.92 -15.46
CA LEU A 562 -34.03 -19.99 -14.75
C LEU A 562 -33.37 -21.39 -14.89
N PRO A 563 -32.05 -21.45 -15.08
CA PRO A 563 -31.32 -22.71 -15.04
C PRO A 563 -31.54 -23.46 -13.73
N ARG A 564 -31.50 -24.80 -13.79
CA ARG A 564 -31.67 -25.63 -12.59
C ARG A 564 -30.41 -25.54 -11.72
N SER A 565 -30.58 -25.35 -10.41
CA SER A 565 -29.44 -25.17 -9.48
C SER A 565 -28.40 -26.29 -9.55
N ASN A 566 -28.83 -27.52 -9.83
CA ASN A 566 -27.93 -28.67 -9.95
C ASN A 566 -27.01 -28.62 -11.19
N GLN A 567 -27.28 -27.78 -12.19
CA GLN A 567 -26.44 -27.65 -13.38
C GLN A 567 -25.15 -26.89 -13.09
N TYR A 568 -25.14 -25.97 -12.12
CA TYR A 568 -23.97 -25.14 -11.80
C TYR A 568 -22.81 -25.94 -11.19
N ARG A 569 -23.08 -27.12 -10.61
CA ARG A 569 -22.04 -28.02 -10.09
C ARG A 569 -21.51 -29.04 -11.11
N VAL A 570 -22.10 -29.11 -12.30
CA VAL A 570 -21.73 -30.09 -13.34
C VAL A 570 -20.71 -29.45 -14.29
N PRO A 571 -19.49 -30.01 -14.43
CA PRO A 571 -18.50 -29.44 -15.34
C PRO A 571 -18.91 -29.67 -16.80
N LEU A 572 -18.75 -28.64 -17.64
CA LEU A 572 -18.82 -28.76 -19.09
C LEU A 572 -17.44 -29.19 -19.62
N ASN A 573 -17.42 -30.24 -20.45
CA ASN A 573 -16.16 -30.78 -21.00
C ASN A 573 -15.45 -29.78 -21.95
#